data_AF-F8GPJ4-F1
#
_entry.id   AF-F8GPJ4-F1
#
_cell.length_a   1.000
_cell.length_b   1.000
_cell.length_c   1.000
_cell.angle_alpha   90.00
_cell.angle_beta   90.00
_cell.angle_gamma   90.00
#
_symmetry.space_group_name_H-M   'P 1'
#
loop_
_entity.id
_entity.type
_entity.pdbx_description
1 polymer ?
#
loop_
_entity_poly.entity_id
_entity_poly.type
_entity_poly.pdbx_seq_one_letter_code
_entity_poly.pdbx_strand_id
1 'polypeptide(L)'
;MKIRLLISAIAAAALTACGGGSSDTQSSAPSTPSTPGTPATTIAGTAAVGSALPNATVQAKCANGSGTATTAADGTFTISIPDATRPCVLSVTTPDGTILHSVVEAGTGTTAAANITPLTELITASIAGGSTQDFFNSFDAQAQAKLTTDGVATAVESVKLILSGTVDLAGVDPLKGTLVAAHGDTPGNALDQKLDTLGAALESSQTSLSQLSAAVASNSGSAAGVQTILQPASATCATFRSGKYQKVGLTANSVQRFTIDAVKLTQTNDTTGAVEQFQANDTQACRFGNTDARLLVSKSGIGLERRNGPSSLVIPDQTIPLSEITGDWIAMGFERPEGGGTLAPGLIKFTVDSTGKFASGADCGLSGCSPWPAEDLPVVSVNADGGFNVTDSTGTARAFAFKGVDGGVAVVIVHKGGFMIAKRPTPRGLPAVGAVNAYWDAVININGGTEISEYSNTVTSVDTAANTYTRQRNDGRVDLWHNNMPSDGLRYRPAAPNAAEVIGMNVANTGLTVAISVNPANSFYDISVDRP
;
A
#
# COMPACT_ATOMS: atom_id res chain seq x y z
N MET A 1 -34.89 -18.26 32.38
CA MET A 1 -35.61 -19.37 31.70
C MET A 1 -34.68 -20.57 31.65
N LYS A 2 -35.20 -21.76 31.96
CA LYS A 2 -34.52 -22.96 32.48
C LYS A 2 -33.72 -23.75 31.41
N ILE A 3 -32.48 -24.13 31.78
CA ILE A 3 -31.78 -25.43 31.68
C ILE A 3 -32.25 -26.45 30.61
N ARG A 4 -31.28 -27.08 29.90
CA ARG A 4 -31.11 -28.55 29.83
C ARG A 4 -29.73 -29.00 29.31
N LEU A 5 -28.93 -29.51 30.24
CA LEU A 5 -27.90 -30.54 30.01
C LEU A 5 -28.55 -31.84 29.53
N LEU A 6 -27.82 -32.61 28.72
CA LEU A 6 -28.01 -34.05 28.58
C LEU A 6 -26.65 -34.75 28.68
N ILE A 7 -26.49 -35.45 29.80
CA ILE A 7 -25.50 -36.49 30.07
C ILE A 7 -26.18 -37.82 29.73
N SER A 8 -25.47 -38.76 29.11
CA SER A 8 -25.77 -40.19 29.23
C SER A 8 -24.49 -41.01 29.10
N ALA A 9 -24.20 -41.72 30.18
CA ALA A 9 -23.23 -42.77 30.35
C ALA A 9 -23.80 -44.13 29.90
N ILE A 10 -22.94 -45.14 29.71
CA ILE A 10 -22.99 -46.45 30.42
C ILE A 10 -21.96 -47.47 29.84
N ALA A 11 -21.25 -48.10 30.80
CA ALA A 11 -20.58 -49.43 30.88
C ALA A 11 -19.53 -49.84 29.83
N ALA A 12 -18.28 -50.18 30.16
CA ALA A 12 -17.69 -51.10 31.17
C ALA A 12 -17.77 -52.59 30.80
N ALA A 13 -16.62 -53.18 30.46
CA ALA A 13 -16.26 -54.56 30.80
C ALA A 13 -14.73 -54.68 30.84
N ALA A 14 -14.21 -54.96 32.04
CA ALA A 14 -12.84 -55.37 32.29
C ALA A 14 -12.69 -56.87 32.02
N LEU A 15 -11.52 -57.32 31.60
CA LEU A 15 -11.00 -58.63 32.01
C LEU A 15 -9.50 -58.51 32.30
N THR A 16 -9.18 -58.93 33.52
CA THR A 16 -7.87 -59.06 34.14
C THR A 16 -7.10 -60.26 33.58
N ALA A 17 -5.80 -60.13 33.38
CA ALA A 17 -4.86 -61.24 33.57
C ALA A 17 -3.53 -60.70 34.10
N CYS A 18 -3.19 -61.17 35.30
CA CYS A 18 -1.92 -61.03 35.98
C CYS A 18 -1.23 -62.40 35.91
N GLY A 19 0.10 -62.41 35.71
CA GLY A 19 0.95 -63.49 36.20
C GLY A 19 1.88 -64.13 35.15
N GLY A 20 3.18 -64.06 35.43
CA GLY A 20 4.17 -64.96 34.83
C GLY A 20 5.57 -64.35 34.68
N GLY A 21 6.33 -64.26 35.76
CA GLY A 21 7.77 -64.01 35.69
C GLY A 21 8.56 -65.30 35.52
N SER A 22 9.66 -65.24 34.77
CA SER A 22 10.80 -66.15 34.91
C SER A 22 12.05 -65.49 34.29
N SER A 23 13.15 -65.60 35.01
CA SER A 23 14.47 -65.05 34.71
C SER A 23 15.31 -65.97 33.81
N ASP A 24 16.33 -65.36 33.21
CA ASP A 24 17.56 -65.91 32.63
C ASP A 24 17.46 -66.74 31.32
N THR A 25 17.94 -66.16 30.22
CA THR A 25 19.28 -66.46 29.69
C THR A 25 19.57 -65.70 28.40
N GLN A 26 20.80 -65.20 28.32
CA GLN A 26 21.42 -64.51 27.21
C GLN A 26 21.53 -65.43 25.98
N SER A 27 20.83 -65.08 24.89
CA SER A 27 21.15 -65.58 23.55
C SER A 27 21.10 -64.42 22.56
N SER A 28 22.29 -64.04 22.09
CA SER A 28 22.50 -63.10 20.99
C SER A 28 21.85 -63.66 19.73
N ALA A 29 20.74 -63.06 19.30
CA ALA A 29 20.18 -63.25 17.96
C ALA A 29 20.57 -62.05 17.07
N PRO A 30 20.81 -62.27 15.76
CA PRO A 30 21.40 -61.26 14.89
C PRO A 30 20.47 -60.05 14.73
N SER A 31 21.05 -58.85 14.82
CA SER A 31 20.40 -57.59 14.46
C SER A 31 19.89 -57.67 13.02
N THR A 32 18.57 -57.69 12.86
CA THR A 32 17.92 -57.38 11.58
C THR A 32 18.40 -56.01 11.10
N PRO A 33 18.80 -55.85 9.82
CA PRO A 33 19.14 -54.54 9.29
C PRO A 33 17.92 -53.63 9.44
N SER A 34 18.07 -52.53 10.18
CA SER A 34 17.11 -51.43 10.16
C SER A 34 16.93 -51.00 8.71
N THR A 35 15.71 -51.14 8.18
CA THR A 35 15.31 -50.51 6.92
C THR A 35 15.75 -49.04 6.98
N PRO A 36 16.45 -48.49 5.96
CA PRO A 36 16.79 -47.07 5.95
C PRO A 36 15.53 -46.27 6.21
N GLY A 37 15.51 -45.51 7.31
CA GLY A 37 14.39 -44.62 7.60
C GLY A 37 14.20 -43.70 6.40
N THR A 38 12.96 -43.61 5.93
CA THR A 38 12.57 -42.72 4.84
C THR A 38 13.17 -41.32 5.07
N PRO A 39 13.87 -40.72 4.10
CA PRO A 39 14.49 -39.41 4.29
C PRO A 39 13.41 -38.38 4.61
N ALA A 40 13.53 -37.73 5.77
CA ALA A 40 12.63 -36.68 6.22
C ALA A 40 13.30 -35.31 6.10
N THR A 41 12.54 -34.31 5.66
CA THR A 41 12.97 -32.91 5.73
C THR A 41 12.60 -32.36 7.10
N THR A 42 13.58 -31.85 7.83
CA THR A 42 13.42 -31.22 9.14
C THR A 42 13.49 -29.71 9.00
N ILE A 43 12.42 -29.01 9.38
CA ILE A 43 12.35 -27.55 9.40
C ILE A 43 12.29 -27.10 10.86
N ALA A 44 13.22 -26.25 11.27
CA ALA A 44 13.28 -25.72 12.63
C ALA A 44 13.36 -24.19 12.63
N GLY A 45 12.88 -23.57 13.71
CA GLY A 45 12.94 -22.12 13.88
C GLY A 45 12.15 -21.67 15.10
N THR A 46 11.91 -20.37 15.17
CA THR A 46 11.16 -19.74 16.26
C THR A 46 9.96 -18.97 15.70
N ALA A 47 8.79 -19.12 16.33
CA ALA A 47 7.61 -18.31 16.03
C ALA A 47 7.42 -17.23 17.10
N ALA A 48 7.40 -15.96 16.69
CA ALA A 48 7.38 -14.82 17.61
C ALA A 48 6.83 -13.54 16.97
N VAL A 49 6.27 -12.66 17.80
CA VAL A 49 5.83 -11.29 17.43
C VAL A 49 6.57 -10.19 18.22
N GLY A 50 7.77 -10.51 18.71
CA GLY A 50 8.48 -9.77 19.77
C GLY A 50 8.39 -10.50 21.12
N SER A 51 7.28 -11.20 21.36
CA SER A 51 7.22 -12.28 22.36
C SER A 51 7.11 -13.64 21.67
N ALA A 52 7.65 -14.67 22.32
CA ALA A 52 7.46 -16.05 21.91
C ALA A 52 5.97 -16.37 21.76
N LEU A 53 5.63 -17.18 20.76
CA LEU A 53 4.29 -17.73 20.60
C LEU A 53 4.27 -19.16 21.18
N PRO A 54 3.94 -19.38 22.47
CA PRO A 54 3.92 -20.70 23.05
C PRO A 54 2.68 -21.49 22.64
N ASN A 55 2.81 -22.82 22.50
CA ASN A 55 1.71 -23.74 22.20
C ASN A 55 0.95 -23.39 20.90
N ALA A 56 1.59 -22.69 19.97
CA ALA A 56 1.03 -22.34 18.68
C ALA A 56 1.23 -23.48 17.68
N THR A 57 0.21 -23.79 16.89
CA THR A 57 0.32 -24.79 15.83
C THR A 57 1.00 -24.19 14.60
N VAL A 58 2.15 -24.73 14.25
CA VAL A 58 2.84 -24.42 13.00
C VAL A 58 2.43 -25.44 11.95
N GLN A 59 2.03 -24.97 10.77
CA GLN A 59 1.72 -25.81 9.61
C GLN A 59 2.75 -25.55 8.51
N ALA A 60 3.18 -26.60 7.82
CA ALA A 60 4.08 -26.52 6.66
C ALA A 60 3.49 -27.26 5.46
N LYS A 61 3.52 -26.61 4.30
CA LYS A 61 3.23 -27.21 2.99
C LYS A 61 4.48 -27.11 2.13
N CYS A 62 4.96 -28.24 1.64
CA CYS A 62 6.14 -28.32 0.80
C CYS A 62 5.74 -28.68 -0.64
N ALA A 63 6.67 -28.55 -1.59
CA ALA A 63 6.43 -28.91 -2.98
C ALA A 63 5.94 -30.36 -3.11
N ASN A 64 6.48 -31.23 -2.26
CA ASN A 64 5.87 -32.49 -1.87
C ASN A 64 5.83 -32.59 -0.35
N GLY A 65 4.76 -33.15 0.20
CA GLY A 65 4.59 -33.37 1.65
C GLY A 65 4.06 -32.16 2.42
N SER A 66 3.54 -32.44 3.62
CA SER A 66 3.08 -31.43 4.57
C SER A 66 3.21 -31.95 5.99
N GLY A 67 3.28 -31.07 6.98
CA GLY A 67 3.40 -31.46 8.37
C GLY A 67 3.04 -30.33 9.32
N THR A 68 2.96 -30.68 10.61
CA THR A 68 2.63 -29.74 11.68
C THR A 68 3.54 -29.93 12.87
N ALA A 69 3.79 -28.86 13.62
CA ALA A 69 4.40 -28.92 14.95
C ALA A 69 3.67 -27.98 15.90
N THR A 70 3.96 -28.10 17.18
CA THR A 70 3.55 -27.13 18.20
C THR A 70 4.80 -26.46 18.74
N THR A 71 4.76 -25.14 18.90
CA THR A 71 5.87 -24.39 19.49
C THR A 71 6.02 -24.66 20.98
N ALA A 72 7.26 -24.70 21.44
CA ALA A 72 7.60 -24.75 22.86
C ALA A 72 7.33 -23.39 23.55
N ALA A 73 7.55 -23.32 24.87
CA ALA A 73 7.30 -22.12 25.67
C ALA A 73 8.13 -20.90 25.22
N ASP A 74 9.32 -21.15 24.65
CA ASP A 74 10.22 -20.14 24.08
C ASP A 74 9.93 -19.84 22.59
N GLY A 75 8.86 -20.42 22.04
CA GLY A 75 8.45 -20.23 20.65
C GLY A 75 9.19 -21.11 19.64
N THR A 76 10.17 -21.91 20.08
CA THR A 76 10.91 -22.80 19.18
C THR A 76 10.04 -23.95 18.68
N PHE A 77 10.27 -24.41 17.46
CA PHE A 77 9.58 -25.57 16.89
C PHE A 77 10.52 -26.40 16.00
N THR A 78 10.14 -27.65 15.76
CA THR A 78 10.78 -28.53 14.78
C THR A 78 9.72 -29.41 14.14
N ILE A 79 9.63 -29.38 12.81
CA ILE A 79 8.74 -30.21 12.00
C ILE A 79 9.59 -31.21 11.24
N SER A 80 9.30 -32.50 11.34
CA SER A 80 9.90 -33.54 10.49
C SER A 80 8.84 -34.04 9.51
N ILE A 81 9.08 -33.86 8.22
CA ILE A 81 8.14 -34.21 7.15
C ILE A 81 8.76 -35.32 6.30
N PRO A 82 8.23 -36.56 6.36
CA PRO A 82 8.69 -37.66 5.52
C PRO A 82 8.53 -37.35 4.03
N ASP A 83 9.54 -37.69 3.22
CA ASP A 83 9.55 -37.53 1.76
C ASP A 83 9.28 -36.11 1.25
N ALA A 84 9.40 -35.10 2.12
CA ALA A 84 9.15 -33.73 1.72
C ALA A 84 10.24 -33.20 0.79
N THR A 85 9.83 -32.46 -0.23
CA THR A 85 10.72 -31.74 -1.13
C THR A 85 10.50 -30.25 -1.00
N ARG A 86 11.60 -29.50 -0.87
CA ARG A 86 11.57 -28.03 -0.84
C ARG A 86 11.35 -27.47 -2.25
N PRO A 87 10.74 -26.29 -2.41
CA PRO A 87 10.45 -25.27 -1.38
C PRO A 87 9.25 -25.59 -0.48
N CYS A 88 9.13 -24.86 0.63
CA CYS A 88 7.98 -24.96 1.54
C CYS A 88 7.46 -23.57 1.94
N VAL A 89 6.19 -23.50 2.30
CA VAL A 89 5.54 -22.36 2.96
C VAL A 89 5.02 -22.80 4.32
N LEU A 90 5.17 -21.94 5.33
CA LEU A 90 4.75 -22.19 6.69
C LEU A 90 3.70 -21.17 7.12
N SER A 91 2.84 -21.54 8.07
CA SER A 91 1.92 -20.64 8.73
C SER A 91 1.82 -20.92 10.24
N VAL A 92 1.55 -19.86 11.00
CA VAL A 92 1.18 -19.92 12.41
C VAL A 92 0.07 -18.90 12.67
N THR A 93 -0.88 -19.23 13.54
CA THR A 93 -1.91 -18.29 14.00
C THR A 93 -1.54 -17.79 15.39
N THR A 94 -1.47 -16.48 15.56
CA THR A 94 -1.24 -15.81 16.85
C THR A 94 -2.51 -15.83 17.70
N PRO A 95 -2.41 -15.57 19.03
CA PRO A 95 -3.58 -15.54 19.91
C PRO A 95 -4.66 -14.51 19.55
N ASP A 96 -4.27 -13.41 18.88
CA ASP A 96 -5.20 -12.37 18.40
C ASP A 96 -5.86 -12.70 17.05
N GLY A 97 -5.55 -13.86 16.47
CA GLY A 97 -6.10 -14.33 15.20
C GLY A 97 -5.30 -13.90 13.96
N THR A 98 -4.22 -13.13 14.12
CA THR A 98 -3.30 -12.82 13.01
C THR A 98 -2.64 -14.11 12.50
N ILE A 99 -2.56 -14.27 11.18
CA ILE A 99 -1.87 -15.41 10.57
C ILE A 99 -0.56 -14.89 9.99
N LEU A 100 0.55 -15.45 10.46
CA LEU A 100 1.89 -15.13 9.98
C LEU A 100 2.41 -16.25 9.09
N HIS A 101 3.11 -15.87 8.03
CA HIS A 101 3.72 -16.80 7.11
C HIS A 101 5.24 -16.70 7.08
N SER A 102 5.85 -17.77 6.61
CA SER A 102 7.28 -17.84 6.31
C SER A 102 7.51 -18.82 5.17
N VAL A 103 8.72 -18.82 4.64
CA VAL A 103 9.08 -19.62 3.46
C VAL A 103 10.43 -20.29 3.65
N VAL A 104 10.57 -21.45 3.01
CA VAL A 104 11.83 -22.17 2.83
C VAL A 104 12.06 -22.29 1.33
N GLU A 105 13.18 -21.74 0.86
CA GLU A 105 13.56 -21.79 -0.55
C GLU A 105 13.82 -23.22 -1.06
N ALA A 106 13.81 -23.40 -2.37
CA ALA A 106 14.13 -24.66 -3.01
C ALA A 106 15.51 -25.20 -2.59
N GLY A 107 15.68 -26.52 -2.58
CA GLY A 107 16.98 -27.16 -2.38
C GLY A 107 16.89 -28.62 -1.96
N THR A 108 18.05 -29.27 -1.91
CA THR A 108 18.17 -30.75 -1.78
C THR A 108 18.52 -31.23 -0.37
N GLY A 109 18.81 -30.31 0.55
CA GLY A 109 19.13 -30.64 1.94
C GLY A 109 17.90 -31.08 2.74
N THR A 110 18.10 -32.03 3.66
CA THR A 110 17.07 -32.56 4.57
C THR A 110 16.88 -31.71 5.82
N THR A 111 17.60 -30.60 5.96
CA THR A 111 17.44 -29.63 7.05
C THR A 111 17.22 -28.23 6.49
N ALA A 112 16.36 -27.47 7.14
CA ALA A 112 16.10 -26.07 6.81
C ALA A 112 15.74 -25.27 8.07
N ALA A 113 16.04 -23.98 8.04
CA ALA A 113 15.63 -23.03 9.06
C ALA A 113 14.50 -22.14 8.53
N ALA A 114 13.49 -21.86 9.36
CA ALA A 114 12.43 -20.90 9.07
C ALA A 114 11.87 -20.32 10.37
N ASN A 115 12.17 -19.06 10.66
CA ASN A 115 11.44 -18.30 11.68
C ASN A 115 10.07 -17.89 11.15
N ILE A 116 9.08 -17.73 12.02
CA ILE A 116 7.74 -17.24 11.65
C ILE A 116 7.44 -16.01 12.48
N THR A 117 7.59 -14.83 11.86
CA THR A 117 7.55 -13.52 12.52
C THR A 117 6.86 -12.48 11.62
N PRO A 118 6.53 -11.29 12.15
CA PRO A 118 6.12 -10.17 11.32
C PRO A 118 7.08 -9.85 10.17
N LEU A 119 8.41 -10.00 10.35
CA LEU A 119 9.37 -9.76 9.28
C LEU A 119 9.30 -10.81 8.16
N THR A 120 9.11 -12.09 8.51
CA THR A 120 8.97 -13.17 7.50
C THR A 120 7.63 -13.12 6.80
N GLU A 121 6.59 -12.60 7.45
CA GLU A 121 5.31 -12.28 6.82
C GLU A 121 5.50 -11.25 5.69
N LEU A 122 6.25 -10.16 5.93
CA LEU A 122 6.54 -9.16 4.88
C LEU A 122 7.37 -9.75 3.73
N ILE A 123 8.32 -10.63 4.02
CA ILE A 123 9.11 -11.31 2.98
C ILE A 123 8.20 -12.22 2.17
N THR A 124 7.31 -12.97 2.82
CA THR A 124 6.33 -13.83 2.15
C THR A 124 5.38 -12.99 1.29
N ALA A 125 4.93 -11.83 1.77
CA ALA A 125 4.10 -10.89 1.02
C ALA A 125 4.81 -10.37 -0.24
N SER A 126 6.09 -10.00 -0.11
CA SER A 126 6.92 -9.56 -1.23
C SER A 126 7.09 -10.65 -2.29
N ILE A 127 7.18 -11.93 -1.89
CA ILE A 127 7.28 -13.06 -2.82
C ILE A 127 5.92 -13.36 -3.45
N ALA A 128 4.86 -13.36 -2.64
CA ALA A 128 3.52 -13.67 -3.09
C ALA A 128 3.04 -12.66 -4.14
N GLY A 129 3.35 -11.37 -3.95
CA GLY A 129 2.81 -10.28 -4.77
C GLY A 129 1.29 -10.15 -4.63
N GLY A 130 0.75 -10.58 -3.49
CA GLY A 130 -0.68 -10.63 -3.17
C GLY A 130 -0.90 -11.15 -1.75
N SER A 131 -2.10 -11.69 -1.49
CA SER A 131 -2.46 -12.29 -0.20
C SER A 131 -1.54 -13.45 0.18
N THR A 132 -0.86 -13.34 1.34
CA THR A 132 0.00 -14.41 1.89
C THR A 132 -0.82 -15.63 2.30
N GLN A 133 -2.06 -15.41 2.77
CA GLN A 133 -3.00 -16.48 3.05
C GLN A 133 -3.37 -17.27 1.79
N ASP A 134 -3.64 -16.59 0.67
CA ASP A 134 -3.96 -17.26 -0.59
C ASP A 134 -2.73 -17.97 -1.16
N PHE A 135 -1.54 -17.39 -0.99
CA PHE A 135 -0.27 -18.03 -1.33
C PHE A 135 -0.03 -19.33 -0.53
N PHE A 136 -0.34 -19.35 0.77
CA PHE A 136 -0.28 -20.55 1.59
C PHE A 136 -1.38 -21.57 1.22
N ASN A 137 -2.60 -21.11 0.99
CA ASN A 137 -3.73 -21.97 0.66
C ASN A 137 -3.53 -22.68 -0.69
N SER A 138 -3.04 -21.92 -1.68
CA SER A 138 -2.84 -22.35 -3.07
C SER A 138 -1.36 -22.54 -3.40
N PHE A 139 -0.62 -23.27 -2.55
CA PHE A 139 0.82 -23.51 -2.73
C PHE A 139 1.12 -24.56 -3.83
N ASP A 140 0.73 -24.22 -5.05
CA ASP A 140 0.90 -25.04 -6.26
C ASP A 140 2.25 -24.81 -6.96
N ALA A 141 2.45 -25.40 -8.14
CA ALA A 141 3.69 -25.27 -8.90
C ALA A 141 4.04 -23.81 -9.27
N GLN A 142 3.05 -22.93 -9.47
CA GLN A 142 3.29 -21.51 -9.77
C GLN A 142 3.76 -20.76 -8.53
N ALA A 143 3.14 -21.02 -7.37
CA ALA A 143 3.57 -20.48 -6.10
C ALA A 143 4.99 -20.97 -5.73
N GLN A 144 5.24 -22.27 -5.90
CA GLN A 144 6.54 -22.91 -5.65
C GLN A 144 7.65 -22.33 -6.53
N ALA A 145 7.36 -22.03 -7.80
CA ALA A 145 8.33 -21.45 -8.74
C ALA A 145 8.84 -20.06 -8.30
N LYS A 146 8.14 -19.36 -7.40
CA LYS A 146 8.60 -18.08 -6.85
C LYS A 146 9.67 -18.24 -5.75
N LEU A 147 9.79 -19.43 -5.14
CA LEU A 147 10.70 -19.70 -4.02
C LEU A 147 12.08 -20.23 -4.46
N THR A 148 12.68 -19.54 -5.44
CA THR A 148 14.08 -19.74 -5.82
C THR A 148 15.01 -18.98 -4.86
N THR A 149 16.30 -19.33 -4.84
CA THR A 149 17.32 -18.59 -4.07
C THR A 149 17.31 -17.10 -4.42
N ASP A 150 17.28 -16.76 -5.71
CA ASP A 150 17.29 -15.37 -6.18
C ASP A 150 15.97 -14.64 -5.85
N GLY A 151 14.84 -15.33 -5.95
CA GLY A 151 13.52 -14.79 -5.62
C GLY A 151 13.42 -14.43 -4.13
N VAL A 152 13.88 -15.34 -3.26
CA VAL A 152 13.91 -15.11 -1.81
C VAL A 152 14.91 -14.00 -1.45
N ALA A 153 16.12 -14.00 -2.04
CA ALA A 153 17.11 -12.94 -1.82
C ALA A 153 16.57 -11.56 -2.23
N THR A 154 15.90 -11.47 -3.38
CA THR A 154 15.29 -10.22 -3.87
C THR A 154 14.20 -9.71 -2.93
N ALA A 155 13.36 -10.61 -2.40
CA ALA A 155 12.31 -10.25 -1.46
C ALA A 155 12.89 -9.78 -0.10
N VAL A 156 13.94 -10.45 0.39
CA VAL A 156 14.65 -10.02 1.61
C VAL A 156 15.22 -8.61 1.41
N GLU A 157 15.94 -8.34 0.33
CA GLU A 157 16.50 -7.01 0.06
C GLU A 157 15.42 -5.94 -0.14
N SER A 158 14.28 -6.29 -0.76
CA SER A 158 13.13 -5.39 -0.89
C SER A 158 12.56 -5.00 0.48
N VAL A 159 12.37 -5.96 1.38
CA VAL A 159 11.89 -5.70 2.74
C VAL A 159 12.90 -4.89 3.55
N LYS A 160 14.20 -5.18 3.43
CA LYS A 160 15.27 -4.35 4.04
C LYS A 160 15.19 -2.90 3.58
N LEU A 161 15.00 -2.67 2.28
CA LEU A 161 14.87 -1.33 1.72
C LEU A 161 13.60 -0.63 2.24
N ILE A 162 12.46 -1.32 2.24
CA ILE A 162 11.17 -0.82 2.76
C ILE A 162 11.28 -0.41 4.23
N LEU A 163 11.99 -1.17 5.05
CA LEU A 163 12.13 -0.90 6.48
C LEU A 163 13.28 0.03 6.84
N SER A 164 14.10 0.44 5.86
CA SER A 164 15.23 1.35 6.11
C SER A 164 14.77 2.66 6.75
N GLY A 165 15.52 3.14 7.74
CA GLY A 165 15.15 4.28 8.58
C GLY A 165 14.12 3.98 9.68
N THR A 166 13.51 2.78 9.69
CA THR A 166 12.57 2.33 10.74
C THR A 166 13.14 1.14 11.51
N VAL A 167 13.45 0.04 10.82
CA VAL A 167 14.05 -1.18 11.38
C VAL A 167 15.29 -1.51 10.56
N ASP A 168 16.47 -1.40 11.19
CA ASP A 168 17.72 -1.78 10.52
C ASP A 168 17.85 -3.32 10.49
N LEU A 169 17.82 -3.89 9.30
CA LEU A 169 17.99 -5.33 9.06
C LEU A 169 19.37 -5.68 8.46
N ALA A 170 20.33 -4.75 8.47
CA ALA A 170 21.67 -5.00 7.95
C ALA A 170 22.35 -6.18 8.67
N GLY A 171 22.96 -7.07 7.88
CA GLY A 171 23.68 -8.24 8.39
C GLY A 171 22.80 -9.33 9.02
N VAL A 172 21.47 -9.21 8.94
CA VAL A 172 20.52 -10.17 9.51
C VAL A 172 19.69 -10.81 8.40
N ASP A 173 19.48 -12.12 8.51
CA ASP A 173 18.51 -12.88 7.72
C ASP A 173 17.28 -13.16 8.59
N PRO A 174 16.13 -12.48 8.37
CA PRO A 174 14.94 -12.69 9.18
C PRO A 174 14.34 -14.11 9.05
N LEU A 175 14.58 -14.79 7.92
CA LEU A 175 14.06 -16.15 7.69
C LEU A 175 14.87 -17.20 8.46
N LYS A 176 16.20 -17.07 8.49
CA LYS A 176 17.10 -18.16 8.94
C LYS A 176 17.98 -17.79 10.13
N GLY A 177 18.10 -16.50 10.45
CA GLY A 177 18.93 -16.02 11.56
C GLY A 177 18.48 -16.61 12.89
N THR A 178 19.42 -16.81 13.82
CA THR A 178 19.09 -17.29 15.16
C THR A 178 18.14 -16.29 15.84
N LEU A 179 16.92 -16.73 16.15
CA LEU A 179 15.92 -15.95 16.87
C LEU A 179 15.72 -16.56 18.26
N VAL A 180 16.08 -15.78 19.28
CA VAL A 180 15.71 -16.02 20.67
C VAL A 180 14.65 -15.00 21.02
N ALA A 181 13.40 -15.43 21.12
CA ALA A 181 12.28 -14.54 21.43
C ALA A 181 12.18 -14.27 22.93
N ALA A 182 11.71 -13.08 23.30
CA ALA A 182 11.40 -12.78 24.70
C ALA A 182 10.35 -13.74 25.26
N HIS A 183 10.62 -14.32 26.42
CA HIS A 183 9.70 -15.22 27.13
C HIS A 183 9.98 -15.24 28.63
N GLY A 184 8.93 -15.09 29.46
CA GLY A 184 9.11 -14.95 30.91
C GLY A 184 10.05 -13.78 31.24
N ASP A 185 11.10 -14.06 32.01
CA ASP A 185 12.15 -13.08 32.36
C ASP A 185 13.34 -13.09 31.39
N THR A 186 13.33 -13.96 30.36
CA THR A 186 14.39 -14.04 29.36
C THR A 186 14.18 -12.97 28.30
N PRO A 187 15.10 -11.99 28.15
CA PRO A 187 15.00 -11.02 27.08
C PRO A 187 15.30 -11.66 25.72
N GLY A 188 14.68 -11.15 24.67
CA GLY A 188 15.00 -11.55 23.31
C GLY A 188 16.37 -11.05 22.83
N ASN A 189 16.87 -11.70 21.79
CA ASN A 189 18.14 -11.31 21.16
C ASN A 189 17.99 -10.11 20.20
N ALA A 190 19.08 -9.77 19.50
CA ALA A 190 19.10 -8.62 18.60
C ALA A 190 18.12 -8.74 17.41
N LEU A 191 17.71 -9.93 16.99
CA LEU A 191 16.67 -10.10 15.95
C LEU A 191 15.27 -9.89 16.55
N ASP A 192 15.03 -10.35 17.78
CA ASP A 192 13.76 -10.12 18.48
C ASP A 192 13.53 -8.62 18.76
N GLN A 193 14.57 -7.89 19.19
CA GLN A 193 14.50 -6.43 19.36
C GLN A 193 14.12 -5.68 18.07
N LYS A 194 14.42 -6.25 16.89
CA LYS A 194 13.97 -5.70 15.60
C LYS A 194 12.48 -5.95 15.37
N LEU A 195 11.92 -7.05 15.89
CA LEU A 195 10.47 -7.28 15.92
C LEU A 195 9.78 -6.26 16.84
N ASP A 196 10.35 -6.00 18.02
CA ASP A 196 9.81 -4.98 18.94
C ASP A 196 9.83 -3.58 18.30
N THR A 197 10.92 -3.26 17.60
CA THR A 197 11.04 -1.99 16.87
C THR A 197 9.98 -1.88 15.77
N LEU A 198 9.73 -2.97 15.02
CA LEU A 198 8.65 -3.00 14.04
C LEU A 198 7.28 -2.82 14.70
N GLY A 199 7.02 -3.51 15.83
CA GLY A 199 5.79 -3.37 16.61
C GLY A 199 5.54 -1.92 17.03
N ALA A 200 6.54 -1.26 17.62
CA ALA A 200 6.45 0.15 18.02
C ALA A 200 6.24 1.10 16.82
N ALA A 201 6.85 0.80 15.67
CA ALA A 201 6.62 1.57 14.45
C ALA A 201 5.18 1.41 13.94
N LEU A 202 4.64 0.18 13.93
CA LEU A 202 3.24 -0.09 13.57
C LEU A 202 2.26 0.66 14.49
N GLU A 203 2.52 0.65 15.81
CA GLU A 203 1.72 1.38 16.78
C GLU A 203 1.76 2.91 16.57
N SER A 204 2.95 3.50 16.50
CA SER A 204 3.12 4.95 16.34
C SER A 204 2.60 5.46 14.99
N SER A 205 2.61 4.61 13.97
CA SER A 205 2.08 4.89 12.64
C SER A 205 0.59 4.57 12.53
N GLN A 206 -0.06 3.97 13.53
CA GLN A 206 -1.45 3.51 13.44
C GLN A 206 -1.68 2.58 12.22
N THR A 207 -0.67 1.78 11.88
CA THR A 207 -0.69 0.84 10.75
C THR A 207 -0.71 -0.57 11.30
N SER A 208 -1.64 -1.41 10.84
CA SER A 208 -1.63 -2.84 11.18
C SER A 208 -0.61 -3.62 10.35
N LEU A 209 -0.13 -4.75 10.87
CA LEU A 209 0.74 -5.65 10.10
C LEU A 209 0.07 -6.12 8.79
N SER A 210 -1.25 -6.33 8.80
CA SER A 210 -1.99 -6.72 7.59
C SER A 210 -1.95 -5.65 6.50
N GLN A 211 -2.07 -4.36 6.87
CA GLN A 211 -1.95 -3.24 5.94
C GLN A 211 -0.53 -3.11 5.40
N LEU A 212 0.49 -3.30 6.26
CA LEU A 212 1.88 -3.29 5.81
C LEU A 212 2.17 -4.46 4.87
N SER A 213 1.75 -5.68 5.21
CA SER A 213 1.89 -6.88 4.37
C SER A 213 1.25 -6.67 2.99
N ALA A 214 0.01 -6.16 2.95
CA ALA A 214 -0.66 -5.82 1.69
C ALA A 214 0.11 -4.75 0.89
N ALA A 215 0.62 -3.70 1.56
CA ALA A 215 1.40 -2.66 0.91
C ALA A 215 2.71 -3.19 0.30
N VAL A 216 3.42 -4.07 1.01
CA VAL A 216 4.63 -4.75 0.52
C VAL A 216 4.29 -5.61 -0.70
N ALA A 217 3.22 -6.39 -0.63
CA ALA A 217 2.75 -7.22 -1.75
C ALA A 217 2.42 -6.40 -3.01
N SER A 218 1.75 -5.25 -2.86
CA SER A 218 1.37 -4.37 -3.97
C SER A 218 2.52 -3.49 -4.50
N ASN A 219 3.65 -3.41 -3.79
CA ASN A 219 4.80 -2.58 -4.15
C ASN A 219 6.07 -3.41 -4.39
N SER A 220 5.96 -4.67 -4.82
CA SER A 220 7.11 -5.54 -5.08
C SER A 220 8.23 -4.82 -5.86
N GLY A 221 9.44 -4.76 -5.28
CA GLY A 221 10.61 -4.09 -5.87
C GLY A 221 10.67 -2.57 -5.70
N SER A 222 9.80 -1.96 -4.90
CA SER A 222 9.77 -0.51 -4.64
C SER A 222 9.48 -0.19 -3.17
N ALA A 223 10.23 0.75 -2.58
CA ALA A 223 10.05 1.16 -1.18
C ALA A 223 9.22 2.45 -1.01
N ALA A 224 9.10 3.26 -2.07
CA ALA A 224 8.55 4.61 -2.03
C ALA A 224 7.13 4.67 -1.44
N GLY A 225 6.23 3.78 -1.89
CA GLY A 225 4.84 3.74 -1.42
C GLY A 225 4.65 3.14 -0.02
N VAL A 226 5.65 2.45 0.52
CA VAL A 226 5.54 1.67 1.78
C VAL A 226 6.27 2.34 2.94
N GLN A 227 7.42 2.98 2.71
CA GLN A 227 8.17 3.66 3.78
C GLN A 227 7.34 4.73 4.50
N THR A 228 6.51 5.44 3.75
CA THR A 228 5.67 6.52 4.32
C THR A 228 4.65 6.01 5.33
N ILE A 229 4.12 4.78 5.19
CA ILE A 229 3.09 4.25 6.11
C ILE A 229 3.63 3.78 7.46
N LEU A 230 4.95 3.72 7.61
CA LEU A 230 5.61 3.42 8.89
C LEU A 230 5.98 4.68 9.67
N GLN A 231 5.77 5.86 9.10
CA GLN A 231 6.05 7.10 9.80
C GLN A 231 4.96 7.41 10.84
N PRO A 232 5.33 8.02 11.99
CA PRO A 232 4.38 8.38 13.04
C PRO A 232 3.21 9.20 12.50
N ALA A 233 1.99 8.81 12.87
CA ALA A 233 0.76 9.42 12.38
C ALA A 233 0.19 10.46 13.36
N SER A 234 -0.62 11.37 12.84
CA SER A 234 -1.44 12.25 13.68
C SER A 234 -2.50 11.46 14.44
N ALA A 235 -2.78 11.90 15.67
CA ALA A 235 -3.82 11.30 16.51
C ALA A 235 -5.23 11.33 15.88
N THR A 236 -5.51 12.32 15.01
CA THR A 236 -6.83 12.50 14.37
C THR A 236 -6.84 12.14 12.89
N CYS A 237 -5.73 11.60 12.36
CA CYS A 237 -5.62 11.20 10.97
C CYS A 237 -4.47 10.21 10.75
N ALA A 238 -4.79 8.91 10.65
CA ALA A 238 -3.81 7.86 10.41
C ALA A 238 -3.02 8.04 9.10
N THR A 239 -3.56 8.79 8.12
CA THR A 239 -2.93 9.02 6.82
C THR A 239 -2.10 10.30 6.77
N PHE A 240 -2.18 11.16 7.79
CA PHE A 240 -1.30 12.30 7.95
C PHE A 240 -0.10 11.90 8.80
N ARG A 241 1.07 11.79 8.15
CA ARG A 241 2.25 11.15 8.74
C ARG A 241 3.45 12.08 8.76
N SER A 242 4.31 11.94 9.75
CA SER A 242 5.56 12.69 9.83
C SER A 242 6.46 12.36 8.64
N GLY A 243 7.31 13.31 8.23
CA GLY A 243 8.24 13.10 7.14
C GLY A 243 8.48 14.34 6.29
N LYS A 244 9.13 14.15 5.14
CA LYS A 244 9.39 15.20 4.15
C LYS A 244 8.22 15.32 3.19
N TYR A 245 7.89 16.55 2.81
CA TYR A 245 6.77 16.86 1.92
C TYR A 245 7.16 17.95 0.91
N GLN A 246 6.59 17.83 -0.28
CA GLN A 246 6.64 18.83 -1.34
C GLN A 246 5.31 19.60 -1.33
N LYS A 247 5.37 20.90 -1.04
CA LYS A 247 4.24 21.81 -1.20
C LYS A 247 4.31 22.44 -2.59
N VAL A 248 3.29 22.17 -3.38
CA VAL A 248 3.20 22.48 -4.81
C VAL A 248 2.04 23.45 -5.03
N GLY A 249 2.37 24.71 -5.31
CA GLY A 249 1.39 25.77 -5.57
C GLY A 249 0.85 25.70 -7.00
N LEU A 250 -0.43 25.35 -7.15
CA LEU A 250 -1.01 24.93 -8.43
C LEU A 250 -1.09 26.06 -9.48
N THR A 251 -1.35 27.30 -9.07
CA THR A 251 -1.38 28.45 -9.99
C THR A 251 -0.30 29.50 -9.71
N ALA A 252 0.45 29.31 -8.62
CA ALA A 252 1.60 30.15 -8.26
C ALA A 252 2.93 29.66 -8.86
N ASN A 253 2.97 28.43 -9.39
CA ASN A 253 4.18 27.77 -9.85
C ASN A 253 5.31 27.79 -8.80
N SER A 254 4.94 27.60 -7.54
CA SER A 254 5.87 27.59 -6.40
C SER A 254 6.03 26.18 -5.85
N VAL A 255 7.26 25.74 -5.69
CA VAL A 255 7.60 24.48 -4.99
C VAL A 255 8.36 24.83 -3.72
N GLN A 256 7.93 24.27 -2.60
CA GLN A 256 8.57 24.42 -1.30
C GLN A 256 8.69 23.06 -0.62
N ARG A 257 9.80 22.82 0.08
CA ARG A 257 10.01 21.62 0.88
C ARG A 257 9.72 21.87 2.34
N PHE A 258 9.09 20.88 2.97
CA PHE A 258 8.76 20.94 4.37
C PHE A 258 9.05 19.63 5.09
N THR A 259 9.41 19.74 6.36
CA THR A 259 9.37 18.64 7.32
C THR A 259 8.10 18.75 8.15
N ILE A 260 7.28 17.71 8.13
CA ILE A 260 6.07 17.62 8.94
C ILE A 260 6.35 16.71 10.14
N ASP A 261 5.97 17.17 11.33
CA ASP A 261 5.77 16.34 12.52
C ASP A 261 4.26 16.24 12.73
N ALA A 262 3.67 15.13 12.30
CA ALA A 262 2.22 14.92 12.33
C ALA A 262 1.70 14.66 13.75
N VAL A 263 2.57 14.22 14.66
CA VAL A 263 2.22 14.03 16.08
C VAL A 263 2.10 15.39 16.76
N LYS A 264 3.03 16.32 16.47
CA LYS A 264 3.00 17.68 17.00
C LYS A 264 2.17 18.67 16.18
N LEU A 265 1.70 18.25 15.00
CA LEU A 265 1.01 19.09 14.02
C LEU A 265 1.81 20.34 13.64
N THR A 266 3.11 20.17 13.43
CA THR A 266 4.00 21.26 12.98
C THR A 266 4.54 21.01 11.58
N GLN A 267 4.71 22.09 10.84
CA GLN A 267 5.33 22.11 9.51
C GLN A 267 6.52 23.07 9.53
N THR A 268 7.71 22.55 9.25
CA THR A 268 8.96 23.32 9.18
C THR A 268 9.38 23.51 7.74
N ASN A 269 9.56 24.75 7.30
CA ASN A 269 10.07 25.05 5.97
C ASN A 269 11.57 24.72 5.90
N ASP A 270 11.96 23.80 5.03
CA ASP A 270 13.32 23.26 4.99
C ASP A 270 14.37 24.30 4.53
N THR A 271 13.94 25.35 3.82
CA THR A 271 14.84 26.41 3.33
C THR A 271 15.05 27.52 4.36
N THR A 272 13.99 27.92 5.06
CA THR A 272 14.00 29.07 5.97
C THR A 272 14.10 28.70 7.44
N GLY A 273 13.81 27.44 7.79
CA GLY A 273 13.69 26.96 9.17
C GLY A 273 12.44 27.47 9.90
N ALA A 274 11.56 28.22 9.24
CA ALA A 274 10.32 28.71 9.83
C ALA A 274 9.39 27.54 10.18
N VAL A 275 8.86 27.55 11.41
CA VAL A 275 7.93 26.53 11.93
C VAL A 275 6.54 27.13 11.99
N GLU A 276 5.59 26.42 11.39
CA GLU A 276 4.17 26.71 11.45
C GLU A 276 3.45 25.64 12.28
N GLN A 277 2.54 26.07 13.15
CA GLN A 277 1.72 25.21 13.98
C GLN A 277 0.31 25.09 13.38
N PHE A 278 -0.20 23.86 13.31
CA PHE A 278 -1.59 23.55 13.00
C PHE A 278 -2.33 23.05 14.23
N GLN A 279 -3.65 23.09 14.13
CA GLN A 279 -4.59 22.45 15.05
C GLN A 279 -5.46 21.47 14.26
N ALA A 280 -5.81 20.34 14.89
CA ALA A 280 -6.81 19.44 14.36
C ALA A 280 -8.20 20.10 14.41
N ASN A 281 -9.05 19.79 13.44
CA ASN A 281 -10.45 20.18 13.52
C ASN A 281 -11.18 19.29 14.54
N ASP A 282 -11.98 19.91 15.42
CA ASP A 282 -12.67 19.21 16.51
C ASP A 282 -13.75 18.22 16.04
N THR A 283 -14.23 18.37 14.81
CA THR A 283 -15.40 17.62 14.29
C THR A 283 -15.09 16.77 13.07
N GLN A 284 -13.89 16.92 12.50
CA GLN A 284 -13.54 16.31 11.21
C GLN A 284 -12.13 15.73 11.24
N ALA A 285 -12.06 14.40 11.23
CA ALA A 285 -10.80 13.67 11.05
C ALA A 285 -10.08 14.13 9.78
N CYS A 286 -8.76 14.12 9.79
CA CYS A 286 -7.91 14.52 8.65
C CYS A 286 -8.07 15.96 8.13
N ARG A 287 -8.75 16.83 8.88
CA ARG A 287 -8.75 18.28 8.65
C ARG A 287 -7.90 18.98 9.70
N PHE A 288 -6.93 19.76 9.23
CA PHE A 288 -6.05 20.56 10.06
C PHE A 288 -6.10 22.02 9.60
N GLY A 289 -5.75 22.95 10.49
CA GLY A 289 -5.71 24.35 10.11
C GLY A 289 -5.13 25.26 11.18
N ASN A 290 -4.97 26.51 10.79
CA ASN A 290 -4.73 27.63 11.68
C ASN A 290 -5.47 28.86 11.11
N THR A 291 -5.11 30.06 11.54
CA THR A 291 -5.77 31.30 11.09
C THR A 291 -5.57 31.61 9.60
N ASP A 292 -4.51 31.09 8.96
CA ASP A 292 -4.18 31.34 7.56
C ASP A 292 -4.49 30.13 6.66
N ALA A 293 -4.21 28.92 7.13
CA ALA A 293 -4.24 27.71 6.33
C ALA A 293 -5.32 26.71 6.76
N ARG A 294 -5.90 26.03 5.77
CA ARG A 294 -6.73 24.84 5.95
C ARG A 294 -6.12 23.70 5.14
N LEU A 295 -5.80 22.60 5.79
CA LEU A 295 -5.19 21.40 5.21
C LEU A 295 -6.17 20.24 5.29
N LEU A 296 -6.47 19.64 4.13
CA LEU A 296 -7.35 18.47 3.99
C LEU A 296 -6.49 17.28 3.56
N VAL A 297 -6.36 16.27 4.40
CA VAL A 297 -5.49 15.12 4.13
C VAL A 297 -6.30 13.96 3.56
N SER A 298 -5.92 13.52 2.37
CA SER A 298 -6.54 12.37 1.69
C SER A 298 -6.11 11.04 2.29
N LYS A 299 -6.75 9.95 1.86
CA LYS A 299 -6.44 8.60 2.36
C LYS A 299 -5.02 8.11 2.03
N SER A 300 -4.35 8.71 1.04
CA SER A 300 -2.94 8.41 0.77
C SER A 300 -1.96 9.40 1.38
N GLY A 301 -2.44 10.34 2.20
CA GLY A 301 -1.59 11.35 2.84
C GLY A 301 -1.25 12.56 1.98
N ILE A 302 -1.73 12.62 0.72
CA ILE A 302 -1.65 13.87 -0.06
C ILE A 302 -2.63 14.88 0.54
N GLY A 303 -2.12 16.06 0.88
CA GLY A 303 -2.91 17.17 1.40
C GLY A 303 -3.35 18.14 0.30
N LEU A 304 -4.55 18.69 0.42
CA LEU A 304 -4.95 19.93 -0.24
C LEU A 304 -4.89 21.06 0.79
N GLU A 305 -4.00 22.02 0.57
CA GLU A 305 -3.86 23.20 1.42
C GLU A 305 -4.49 24.43 0.75
N ARG A 306 -5.36 25.10 1.51
CA ARG A 306 -6.00 26.37 1.14
C ARG A 306 -5.52 27.48 2.07
N ARG A 307 -4.97 28.55 1.49
CA ARG A 307 -4.67 29.83 2.15
C ARG A 307 -5.35 30.98 1.42
N ASN A 308 -5.17 32.22 1.87
CA ASN A 308 -5.48 33.34 0.97
C ASN A 308 -4.59 33.26 -0.29
N GLY A 309 -5.18 33.37 -1.50
CA GLY A 309 -4.47 33.18 -2.78
C GLY A 309 -4.67 31.79 -3.41
N PRO A 310 -3.70 31.23 -4.16
CA PRO A 310 -3.78 29.90 -4.80
C PRO A 310 -3.81 28.70 -3.83
N SER A 311 -4.48 27.62 -4.23
CA SER A 311 -4.40 26.33 -3.54
C SER A 311 -3.05 25.65 -3.79
N SER A 312 -2.61 24.84 -2.84
CA SER A 312 -1.41 24.00 -2.97
C SER A 312 -1.73 22.53 -2.68
N LEU A 313 -1.03 21.63 -3.36
CA LEU A 313 -0.96 20.23 -2.94
C LEU A 313 0.24 20.03 -2.03
N VAL A 314 0.08 19.24 -0.98
CA VAL A 314 1.12 18.85 -0.03
C VAL A 314 1.36 17.35 -0.21
N ILE A 315 2.42 17.00 -0.91
CA ILE A 315 2.66 15.63 -1.39
C ILE A 315 3.80 15.02 -0.56
N PRO A 316 3.61 13.83 0.05
CA PRO A 316 4.71 13.13 0.71
C PRO A 316 5.90 12.96 -0.23
N ASP A 317 7.09 13.35 0.21
CA ASP A 317 8.29 13.21 -0.59
C ASP A 317 8.68 11.74 -0.67
N GLN A 318 8.81 11.24 -1.90
CA GLN A 318 9.08 9.85 -2.19
C GLN A 318 10.18 9.76 -3.26
N THR A 319 11.15 8.88 -3.02
CA THR A 319 12.20 8.56 -4.00
C THR A 319 11.66 7.53 -4.98
N ILE A 320 11.03 7.99 -6.06
CA ILE A 320 10.51 7.14 -7.13
C ILE A 320 11.54 7.05 -8.27
N PRO A 321 11.97 5.85 -8.67
CA PRO A 321 12.91 5.70 -9.78
C PRO A 321 12.25 6.06 -11.11
N LEU A 322 13.06 6.55 -12.07
CA LEU A 322 12.58 6.93 -13.42
C LEU A 322 11.84 5.78 -14.13
N SER A 323 12.25 4.53 -13.90
CA SER A 323 11.59 3.35 -14.45
C SER A 323 10.11 3.23 -14.06
N GLU A 324 9.72 3.72 -12.88
CA GLU A 324 8.34 3.65 -12.39
C GLU A 324 7.41 4.67 -13.04
N ILE A 325 7.95 5.69 -13.72
CA ILE A 325 7.15 6.66 -14.46
C ILE A 325 7.00 6.35 -15.95
N THR A 326 7.62 5.28 -16.44
CA THR A 326 7.58 4.84 -17.85
C THR A 326 6.21 4.26 -18.23
N GLY A 327 5.75 4.43 -19.47
CA GLY A 327 4.47 3.93 -19.98
C GLY A 327 3.42 5.03 -20.15
N ASP A 328 2.17 4.62 -20.27
CA ASP A 328 1.07 5.50 -20.63
C ASP A 328 0.48 6.26 -19.44
N TRP A 329 0.03 7.48 -19.71
CA TRP A 329 -0.55 8.41 -18.76
C TRP A 329 -1.75 9.14 -19.34
N ILE A 330 -2.69 9.44 -18.46
CA ILE A 330 -3.75 10.41 -18.72
C ILE A 330 -3.76 11.46 -17.61
N ALA A 331 -3.97 12.71 -18.01
CA ALA A 331 -3.86 13.84 -17.13
C ALA A 331 -4.95 14.88 -17.35
N MET A 332 -5.28 15.60 -16.28
CA MET A 332 -6.14 16.77 -16.32
C MET A 332 -5.34 17.98 -15.87
N GLY A 333 -5.31 19.00 -16.73
CA GLY A 333 -4.62 20.26 -16.52
C GLY A 333 -5.55 21.44 -16.29
N PHE A 334 -5.02 22.48 -15.66
CA PHE A 334 -5.58 23.83 -15.69
C PHE A 334 -4.45 24.80 -16.04
N GLU A 335 -4.39 25.16 -17.31
CA GLU A 335 -3.18 25.68 -17.94
C GLU A 335 -3.52 26.88 -18.81
N ARG A 336 -2.56 27.80 -18.97
CA ARG A 336 -2.67 28.90 -19.92
C ARG A 336 -2.24 28.42 -21.30
N PRO A 337 -2.90 28.87 -22.38
CA PRO A 337 -2.44 28.58 -23.72
C PRO A 337 -1.07 29.21 -23.98
N GLU A 338 -0.36 28.67 -24.98
CA GLU A 338 0.89 29.24 -25.46
C GLU A 338 0.70 30.70 -25.88
N GLY A 339 1.66 31.56 -25.51
CA GLY A 339 1.55 33.01 -25.70
C GLY A 339 0.79 33.76 -24.59
N GLY A 340 0.27 33.06 -23.59
CA GLY A 340 -0.41 33.63 -22.43
C GLY A 340 -1.92 33.67 -22.59
N GLY A 341 -2.63 34.03 -21.51
CA GLY A 341 -4.10 34.04 -21.49
C GLY A 341 -4.67 33.67 -20.12
N THR A 342 -5.97 33.41 -20.09
CA THR A 342 -6.65 32.87 -18.91
C THR A 342 -6.38 31.37 -18.78
N LEU A 343 -6.38 30.87 -17.54
CA LEU A 343 -6.32 29.44 -17.28
C LEU A 343 -7.55 28.74 -17.90
N ALA A 344 -7.30 27.60 -18.54
CA ALA A 344 -8.31 26.79 -19.19
C ALA A 344 -8.09 25.30 -18.83
N PRO A 345 -9.16 24.50 -18.78
CA PRO A 345 -9.07 23.06 -18.56
C PRO A 345 -8.40 22.37 -19.76
N GLY A 346 -7.52 21.41 -19.46
CA GLY A 346 -6.89 20.53 -20.45
C GLY A 346 -7.11 19.07 -20.09
N LEU A 347 -7.34 18.21 -21.10
CA LEU A 347 -7.23 16.77 -20.97
C LEU A 347 -6.06 16.32 -21.82
N ILE A 348 -5.10 15.63 -21.23
CA ILE A 348 -3.84 15.29 -21.89
C ILE A 348 -3.60 13.79 -21.82
N LYS A 349 -3.08 13.19 -22.89
CA LYS A 349 -2.52 11.84 -22.89
C LYS A 349 -1.06 11.89 -23.31
N PHE A 350 -0.22 11.09 -22.68
CA PHE A 350 1.19 10.99 -23.04
C PHE A 350 1.78 9.63 -22.67
N THR A 351 2.90 9.29 -23.30
CA THR A 351 3.66 8.06 -23.02
C THR A 351 5.11 8.44 -22.72
N VAL A 352 5.65 7.95 -21.62
CA VAL A 352 7.07 8.15 -21.25
C VAL A 352 7.84 6.86 -21.55
N ASP A 353 8.93 6.94 -22.30
CA ASP A 353 9.77 5.76 -22.57
C ASP A 353 10.74 5.46 -21.41
N SER A 354 11.50 4.36 -21.52
CA SER A 354 12.45 3.91 -20.50
C SER A 354 13.63 4.86 -20.26
N THR A 355 13.86 5.82 -21.16
CA THR A 355 14.90 6.86 -21.02
C THR A 355 14.36 8.13 -20.39
N GLY A 356 13.05 8.18 -20.10
CA GLY A 356 12.36 9.36 -19.58
C GLY A 356 11.88 10.32 -20.66
N LYS A 357 12.07 10.02 -21.95
CA LYS A 357 11.57 10.88 -23.04
C LYS A 357 10.09 10.63 -23.27
N PHE A 358 9.32 11.68 -23.54
CA PHE A 358 7.96 11.50 -24.02
C PHE A 358 8.01 10.91 -25.43
N ALA A 359 7.51 9.69 -25.57
CA ALA A 359 7.37 9.00 -26.85
C ALA A 359 6.17 9.54 -27.65
N SER A 360 5.15 10.04 -26.95
CA SER A 360 4.00 10.73 -27.52
C SER A 360 3.36 11.66 -26.49
N GLY A 361 2.60 12.64 -26.98
CA GLY A 361 1.77 13.55 -26.20
C GLY A 361 0.65 14.10 -27.06
N ALA A 362 -0.51 14.38 -26.47
CA ALA A 362 -1.68 14.90 -27.19
C ALA A 362 -2.65 15.64 -26.27
N ASP A 363 -3.21 16.74 -26.79
CA ASP A 363 -4.36 17.42 -26.20
C ASP A 363 -5.64 16.72 -26.64
N CYS A 364 -6.48 16.38 -25.69
CA CYS A 364 -7.68 15.58 -25.89
C CYS A 364 -8.94 16.33 -25.45
N GLY A 365 -10.08 15.88 -25.95
CA GLY A 365 -11.41 16.28 -25.52
C GLY A 365 -12.39 15.13 -25.67
N LEU A 366 -13.70 15.43 -25.60
CA LEU A 366 -14.73 14.42 -25.81
C LEU A 366 -14.76 13.88 -27.25
N SER A 367 -14.32 14.67 -28.22
CA SER A 367 -14.41 14.37 -29.65
C SER A 367 -13.13 13.76 -30.26
N GLY A 368 -12.06 13.61 -29.49
CA GLY A 368 -10.79 13.08 -30.00
C GLY A 368 -9.56 13.72 -29.37
N CYS A 369 -8.38 13.44 -29.94
CA CYS A 369 -7.10 13.99 -29.51
C CYS A 369 -6.32 14.58 -30.68
N SER A 370 -5.59 15.64 -30.42
CA SER A 370 -4.66 16.32 -31.32
C SER A 370 -3.23 16.09 -30.82
N PRO A 371 -2.39 15.36 -31.57
CA PRO A 371 -1.03 15.05 -31.13
C PRO A 371 -0.14 16.31 -31.10
N TRP A 372 0.76 16.35 -30.13
CA TRP A 372 1.80 17.38 -30.06
C TRP A 372 2.87 17.18 -31.13
N PRO A 373 3.50 18.25 -31.64
CA PRO A 373 4.67 18.17 -32.49
C PRO A 373 5.82 17.41 -31.80
N ALA A 374 6.67 16.75 -32.59
CA ALA A 374 7.75 15.92 -32.05
C ALA A 374 8.83 16.76 -31.33
N GLU A 375 9.02 18.00 -31.78
CA GLU A 375 9.92 18.99 -31.20
C GLU A 375 9.48 19.52 -29.83
N ASP A 376 8.20 19.36 -29.47
CA ASP A 376 7.63 19.83 -28.21
C ASP A 376 7.55 18.72 -27.14
N LEU A 377 7.93 17.48 -27.50
CA LEU A 377 7.90 16.36 -26.55
C LEU A 377 8.99 16.51 -25.48
N PRO A 378 8.62 16.60 -24.18
CA PRO A 378 9.57 16.83 -23.12
C PRO A 378 10.40 15.59 -22.76
N VAL A 379 11.48 15.82 -22.01
CA VAL A 379 12.29 14.79 -21.37
C VAL A 379 12.19 14.92 -19.87
N VAL A 380 11.93 13.79 -19.20
CA VAL A 380 11.90 13.66 -17.75
C VAL A 380 13.25 13.22 -17.22
N SER A 381 13.74 13.89 -16.18
CA SER A 381 14.97 13.53 -15.48
C SER A 381 14.80 13.63 -13.97
N VAL A 382 15.50 12.80 -13.21
CA VAL A 382 15.48 12.83 -11.74
C VAL A 382 16.03 14.17 -11.25
N ASN A 383 15.41 14.74 -10.24
CA ASN A 383 15.88 15.97 -9.61
C ASN A 383 16.45 15.69 -8.21
N ALA A 384 17.59 16.33 -7.88
CA ALA A 384 18.27 16.16 -6.61
C ALA A 384 17.47 16.67 -5.39
N ASP A 385 16.54 17.60 -5.59
CA ASP A 385 15.64 18.12 -4.56
C ASP A 385 14.32 17.33 -4.43
N GLY A 386 14.25 16.14 -5.01
CA GLY A 386 13.09 15.25 -4.99
C GLY A 386 12.22 15.38 -6.25
N GLY A 387 11.54 14.30 -6.63
CA GLY A 387 10.76 14.25 -7.87
C GLY A 387 11.61 14.39 -9.14
N PHE A 388 11.05 15.06 -10.15
CA PHE A 388 11.62 15.12 -11.49
C PHE A 388 11.58 16.53 -12.08
N ASN A 389 12.47 16.77 -13.04
CA ASN A 389 12.37 17.84 -14.01
C ASN A 389 11.67 17.30 -15.26
N VAL A 390 10.80 18.11 -15.87
CA VAL A 390 10.21 17.85 -17.19
C VAL A 390 10.63 19.02 -18.09
N THR A 391 11.47 18.77 -19.08
CA THR A 391 12.11 19.82 -19.88
C THR A 391 11.75 19.68 -21.35
N ASP A 392 11.29 20.78 -21.95
CA ASP A 392 11.03 20.92 -23.38
C ASP A 392 11.79 22.15 -23.95
N SER A 393 11.44 22.57 -25.16
CA SER A 393 12.01 23.74 -25.84
C SER A 393 11.66 25.08 -25.17
N THR A 394 10.62 25.12 -24.34
CA THR A 394 10.07 26.32 -23.69
C THR A 394 10.58 26.52 -22.26
N GLY A 395 11.07 25.45 -21.62
CA GLY A 395 11.74 25.52 -20.33
C GLY A 395 11.67 24.22 -19.53
N THR A 396 11.86 24.35 -18.21
CA THR A 396 11.82 23.22 -17.27
C THR A 396 10.69 23.39 -16.28
N ALA A 397 9.82 22.39 -16.23
CA ALA A 397 8.77 22.19 -15.25
C ALA A 397 9.22 21.24 -14.13
N ARG A 398 8.46 21.18 -13.04
CA ARG A 398 8.67 20.24 -11.93
C ARG A 398 7.55 19.22 -11.87
N ALA A 399 7.92 17.96 -11.66
CA ALA A 399 6.97 16.86 -11.50
C ALA A 399 7.23 16.10 -10.19
N PHE A 400 6.14 15.78 -9.48
CA PHE A 400 6.16 15.08 -8.20
C PHE A 400 5.30 13.84 -8.33
N ALA A 401 5.96 12.69 -8.45
CA ALA A 401 5.28 11.41 -8.44
C ALA A 401 4.94 11.03 -6.99
N PHE A 402 3.83 10.34 -6.83
CA PHE A 402 3.40 9.74 -5.58
C PHE A 402 2.90 8.33 -5.88
N LYS A 403 3.39 7.35 -5.13
CA LYS A 403 2.97 5.97 -5.18
C LYS A 403 2.19 5.61 -3.92
N GLY A 404 0.97 5.13 -4.11
CA GLY A 404 0.13 4.64 -3.02
C GLY A 404 0.55 3.27 -2.52
N VAL A 405 0.01 2.87 -1.36
CA VAL A 405 0.19 1.52 -0.79
C VAL A 405 -0.34 0.41 -1.70
N ASP A 406 -1.24 0.73 -2.63
CA ASP A 406 -1.78 -0.19 -3.64
C ASP A 406 -0.89 -0.30 -4.89
N GLY A 407 0.25 0.40 -4.92
CA GLY A 407 1.17 0.43 -6.05
C GLY A 407 0.77 1.40 -7.17
N GLY A 408 -0.41 2.04 -7.07
CA GLY A 408 -0.87 3.04 -8.02
C GLY A 408 -0.01 4.30 -7.98
N VAL A 409 0.40 4.80 -9.15
CA VAL A 409 1.21 6.01 -9.27
C VAL A 409 0.40 7.16 -9.85
N ALA A 410 0.52 8.33 -9.22
CA ALA A 410 0.05 9.61 -9.74
C ALA A 410 1.23 10.58 -9.85
N VAL A 411 1.13 11.56 -10.74
CA VAL A 411 2.15 12.60 -10.93
C VAL A 411 1.49 13.96 -10.97
N VAL A 412 2.00 14.91 -10.18
CA VAL A 412 1.62 16.32 -10.25
C VAL A 412 2.73 17.07 -10.96
N ILE A 413 2.41 17.72 -12.08
CA ILE A 413 3.35 18.52 -12.86
C ILE A 413 2.94 19.99 -12.71
N VAL A 414 3.90 20.84 -12.35
CA VAL A 414 3.74 22.29 -12.28
C VAL A 414 4.74 22.99 -13.18
N HIS A 415 4.25 23.99 -13.89
CA HIS A 415 5.01 24.77 -14.85
C HIS A 415 4.52 26.22 -14.86
N LYS A 416 5.19 27.09 -15.61
CA LYS A 416 4.87 28.51 -15.65
C LYS A 416 3.44 28.80 -16.13
N GLY A 417 2.89 27.92 -16.98
CA GLY A 417 1.55 28.06 -17.56
C GLY A 417 0.42 27.62 -16.63
N GLY A 418 0.68 26.73 -15.68
CA GLY A 418 -0.33 26.11 -14.84
C GLY A 418 0.17 24.80 -14.22
N PHE A 419 -0.72 23.81 -14.18
CA PHE A 419 -0.43 22.50 -13.63
C PHE A 419 -1.27 21.42 -14.30
N MET A 420 -0.82 20.17 -14.17
CA MET A 420 -1.58 18.99 -14.53
C MET A 420 -1.37 17.88 -13.50
N ILE A 421 -2.40 17.06 -13.32
CA ILE A 421 -2.37 15.87 -12.47
C ILE A 421 -2.61 14.67 -13.35
N ALA A 422 -1.69 13.71 -13.31
CA ALA A 422 -1.67 12.54 -14.17
C ALA A 422 -1.78 11.25 -13.36
N LYS A 423 -2.36 10.22 -13.97
CA LYS A 423 -2.32 8.82 -13.49
C LYS A 423 -2.22 7.85 -14.67
N ARG A 424 -2.03 6.57 -14.34
CA ARG A 424 -2.18 5.48 -15.33
C ARG A 424 -3.61 5.39 -15.85
N PRO A 425 -3.82 5.12 -17.15
CA PRO A 425 -5.16 4.96 -17.75
C PRO A 425 -5.76 3.59 -17.40
N THR A 426 -6.05 3.38 -16.11
CA THR A 426 -6.65 2.12 -15.63
C THR A 426 -8.18 2.21 -15.68
N PRO A 427 -8.88 1.28 -16.36
CA PRO A 427 -10.34 1.27 -16.43
C PRO A 427 -10.99 1.32 -15.05
N ARG A 428 -12.03 2.13 -14.91
CA ARG A 428 -12.82 2.24 -13.68
C ARG A 428 -13.98 1.24 -13.69
N GLY A 429 -14.10 0.48 -12.60
CA GLY A 429 -15.31 -0.30 -12.30
C GLY A 429 -16.51 0.58 -11.95
N LEU A 430 -17.71 0.03 -12.15
CA LEU A 430 -18.95 0.65 -11.67
C LEU A 430 -19.03 0.54 -10.14
N PRO A 431 -19.47 1.60 -9.44
CA PRO A 431 -19.66 1.53 -8.00
C PRO A 431 -20.87 0.66 -7.65
N ALA A 432 -20.93 0.17 -6.41
CA ALA A 432 -22.12 -0.54 -5.91
C ALA A 432 -23.28 0.45 -5.65
N VAL A 433 -24.52 0.00 -5.86
CA VAL A 433 -25.72 0.75 -5.44
C VAL A 433 -25.72 0.87 -3.92
N GLY A 434 -26.04 2.06 -3.41
CA GLY A 434 -25.99 2.40 -1.99
C GLY A 434 -24.61 2.84 -1.49
N ALA A 435 -23.56 2.77 -2.32
CA ALA A 435 -22.25 3.28 -1.93
C ALA A 435 -22.31 4.78 -1.64
N VAL A 436 -21.82 5.18 -0.46
CA VAL A 436 -21.73 6.57 -0.03
C VAL A 436 -20.28 7.02 -0.12
N ASN A 437 -20.06 8.22 -0.65
CA ASN A 437 -18.77 8.89 -0.64
C ASN A 437 -18.96 10.31 -0.13
N ALA A 438 -18.31 10.63 0.98
CA ALA A 438 -18.25 11.96 1.57
C ALA A 438 -16.92 12.61 1.17
N TYR A 439 -16.92 13.90 0.87
CA TYR A 439 -15.73 14.60 0.38
C TYR A 439 -15.77 16.08 0.72
N TRP A 440 -14.59 16.66 0.85
CA TRP A 440 -14.38 18.11 0.76
C TRP A 440 -14.12 18.48 -0.70
N ASP A 441 -14.51 19.69 -1.08
CA ASP A 441 -14.51 20.15 -2.47
C ASP A 441 -13.90 21.55 -2.55
N ALA A 442 -12.99 21.76 -3.49
CA ALA A 442 -12.39 23.06 -3.76
C ALA A 442 -12.22 23.26 -5.27
N VAL A 443 -12.78 24.36 -5.76
CA VAL A 443 -12.77 24.71 -7.18
C VAL A 443 -11.75 25.82 -7.44
N ILE A 444 -10.94 25.66 -8.48
CA ILE A 444 -10.05 26.67 -9.02
C ILE A 444 -10.68 27.17 -10.33
N ASN A 445 -10.87 28.47 -10.45
CA ASN A 445 -11.39 29.08 -11.68
C ASN A 445 -10.63 30.38 -12.00
N ILE A 446 -11.08 31.13 -13.00
CA ILE A 446 -10.43 32.39 -13.42
C ILE A 446 -10.35 33.46 -12.31
N ASN A 447 -11.21 33.37 -11.29
CA ASN A 447 -11.23 34.27 -10.13
C ASN A 447 -10.39 33.75 -8.95
N GLY A 448 -9.71 32.61 -9.11
CA GLY A 448 -8.92 31.94 -8.08
C GLY A 448 -9.60 30.71 -7.47
N GLY A 449 -9.15 30.30 -6.29
CA GLY A 449 -9.69 29.15 -5.56
C GLY A 449 -10.90 29.52 -4.69
N THR A 450 -11.94 28.68 -4.67
CA THR A 450 -13.08 28.82 -3.76
C THR A 450 -12.69 28.46 -2.32
N GLU A 451 -13.57 28.79 -1.37
CA GLU A 451 -13.53 28.16 -0.04
C GLU A 451 -13.87 26.66 -0.14
N ILE A 452 -13.51 25.92 0.90
CA ILE A 452 -13.75 24.48 1.00
C ILE A 452 -15.24 24.24 1.27
N SER A 453 -15.88 23.46 0.41
CA SER A 453 -17.25 22.98 0.58
C SER A 453 -17.29 21.51 1.00
N GLU A 454 -18.39 21.08 1.61
CA GLU A 454 -18.57 19.71 2.09
C GLU A 454 -19.78 19.07 1.44
N TYR A 455 -19.57 17.89 0.89
CA TYR A 455 -20.64 17.14 0.23
C TYR A 455 -20.56 15.65 0.55
N SER A 456 -21.63 14.96 0.22
CA SER A 456 -21.63 13.50 0.11
C SER A 456 -22.56 13.06 -1.01
N ASN A 457 -22.19 12.00 -1.71
CA ASN A 457 -23.00 11.39 -2.76
C ASN A 457 -23.36 9.96 -2.36
N THR A 458 -24.58 9.54 -2.69
CA THR A 458 -25.04 8.14 -2.61
C THR A 458 -25.34 7.62 -4.01
N VAL A 459 -24.78 6.47 -4.38
CA VAL A 459 -25.09 5.82 -5.67
C VAL A 459 -26.50 5.24 -5.61
N THR A 460 -27.38 5.65 -6.52
CA THR A 460 -28.80 5.29 -6.52
C THR A 460 -29.13 4.22 -7.56
N SER A 461 -28.38 4.15 -8.66
CA SER A 461 -28.57 3.13 -9.71
C SER A 461 -27.30 2.91 -10.52
N VAL A 462 -27.21 1.74 -11.15
CA VAL A 462 -26.11 1.33 -12.03
C VAL A 462 -26.70 0.67 -13.27
N ASP A 463 -26.17 1.02 -14.44
CA ASP A 463 -26.43 0.35 -15.71
C ASP A 463 -25.12 -0.23 -16.25
N THR A 464 -24.99 -1.55 -16.17
CA THR A 464 -23.79 -2.26 -16.63
C THR A 464 -23.65 -2.30 -18.15
N ALA A 465 -24.76 -2.23 -18.90
CA ALA A 465 -24.74 -2.27 -20.36
C ALA A 465 -24.26 -0.91 -20.92
N ALA A 466 -24.73 0.18 -20.33
CA ALA A 466 -24.31 1.54 -20.70
C ALA A 466 -23.00 1.98 -20.03
N ASN A 467 -22.47 1.20 -19.09
CA ASN A 467 -21.35 1.56 -18.21
C ASN A 467 -21.58 2.92 -17.51
N THR A 468 -22.80 3.10 -16.96
CA THR A 468 -23.20 4.34 -16.28
C THR A 468 -23.71 4.09 -14.87
N TYR A 469 -23.72 5.14 -14.05
CA TYR A 469 -24.34 5.12 -12.73
C TYR A 469 -24.92 6.49 -12.38
N THR A 470 -26.00 6.48 -11.60
CA THR A 470 -26.59 7.69 -11.04
C THR A 470 -26.22 7.81 -9.57
N ARG A 471 -25.96 9.03 -9.12
CA ARG A 471 -25.78 9.35 -7.70
C ARG A 471 -26.54 10.60 -7.30
N GLN A 472 -26.99 10.65 -6.05
CA GLN A 472 -27.61 11.82 -5.46
C GLN A 472 -26.69 12.44 -4.42
N ARG A 473 -26.44 13.74 -4.53
CA ARG A 473 -25.70 14.53 -3.55
C ARG A 473 -26.63 14.91 -2.38
N ASN A 474 -26.05 15.15 -1.20
CA ASN A 474 -26.77 15.51 0.02
C ASN A 474 -27.61 16.81 -0.06
N ASP A 475 -27.41 17.63 -1.10
CA ASP A 475 -28.25 18.80 -1.40
C ASP A 475 -29.38 18.51 -2.39
N GLY A 476 -29.58 17.24 -2.76
CA GLY A 476 -30.61 16.80 -3.71
C GLY A 476 -30.18 16.79 -5.18
N ARG A 477 -28.96 17.25 -5.52
CA ARG A 477 -28.48 17.21 -6.91
C ARG A 477 -28.29 15.77 -7.39
N VAL A 478 -28.86 15.44 -8.54
CA VAL A 478 -28.71 14.13 -9.19
C VAL A 478 -27.70 14.24 -10.32
N ASP A 479 -26.65 13.42 -10.27
CA ASP A 479 -25.63 13.30 -11.32
C ASP A 479 -25.77 11.95 -12.04
N LEU A 480 -25.79 11.95 -13.38
CA LEU A 480 -25.55 10.76 -14.21
C LEU A 480 -24.09 10.75 -14.65
N TRP A 481 -23.37 9.65 -14.44
CA TRP A 481 -21.98 9.51 -14.83
C TRP A 481 -21.77 8.35 -15.80
N HIS A 482 -20.99 8.61 -16.85
CA HIS A 482 -20.48 7.61 -17.78
C HIS A 482 -19.05 7.24 -17.38
N ASN A 483 -18.78 5.95 -17.14
CA ASN A 483 -17.45 5.47 -16.83
C ASN A 483 -16.60 5.30 -18.10
N ASN A 484 -15.29 5.48 -17.95
CA ASN A 484 -14.30 5.27 -19.01
C ASN A 484 -14.57 6.12 -20.26
N MET A 485 -15.07 7.34 -20.03
CA MET A 485 -15.39 8.32 -21.06
C MET A 485 -14.73 9.67 -20.71
N PRO A 486 -14.03 10.31 -21.67
CA PRO A 486 -13.76 9.86 -23.05
C PRO A 486 -12.67 8.78 -23.16
N SER A 487 -12.11 8.31 -22.04
CA SER A 487 -11.03 7.31 -22.02
C SER A 487 -11.02 6.51 -20.73
N ASP A 488 -10.32 5.38 -20.75
CA ASP A 488 -10.17 4.52 -19.58
C ASP A 488 -9.63 5.27 -18.37
N GLY A 489 -10.27 5.03 -17.23
CA GLY A 489 -9.94 5.68 -15.96
C GLY A 489 -10.54 7.08 -15.77
N LEU A 490 -11.25 7.61 -16.76
CA LEU A 490 -12.03 8.84 -16.65
C LEU A 490 -13.51 8.57 -16.37
N ARG A 491 -14.25 9.64 -16.12
CA ARG A 491 -15.72 9.65 -16.10
C ARG A 491 -16.24 10.95 -16.66
N TYR A 492 -17.37 10.89 -17.34
CA TYR A 492 -18.04 12.06 -17.91
C TYR A 492 -19.40 12.27 -17.25
N ARG A 493 -19.72 13.52 -16.92
CA ARG A 493 -21.06 13.94 -16.46
C ARG A 493 -21.59 15.01 -17.42
N PRO A 494 -22.73 14.77 -18.10
CA PRO A 494 -23.37 15.78 -18.93
C PRO A 494 -23.88 16.96 -18.08
N ALA A 495 -24.12 18.10 -18.74
CA ALA A 495 -24.76 19.24 -18.07
C ALA A 495 -26.17 18.85 -17.57
N ALA A 496 -26.52 19.35 -16.39
CA ALA A 496 -27.86 19.24 -15.83
C ALA A 496 -28.21 20.55 -15.06
N PRO A 497 -29.47 20.77 -14.67
CA PRO A 497 -29.81 21.91 -13.82
C PRO A 497 -28.92 21.95 -12.57
N ASN A 498 -28.23 23.08 -12.34
CA ASN A 498 -27.27 23.28 -11.25
C ASN A 498 -26.04 22.34 -11.27
N ALA A 499 -25.72 21.74 -12.43
CA ALA A 499 -24.53 20.90 -12.62
C ALA A 499 -23.85 21.24 -13.96
N ALA A 500 -22.61 21.73 -13.89
CA ALA A 500 -21.79 21.91 -15.08
C ALA A 500 -21.42 20.56 -15.71
N GLU A 501 -21.29 20.55 -17.03
CA GLU A 501 -20.69 19.45 -17.77
C GLU A 501 -19.21 19.30 -17.42
N VAL A 502 -18.78 18.09 -17.04
CA VAL A 502 -17.42 17.84 -16.56
C VAL A 502 -16.88 16.48 -17.01
N ILE A 503 -15.55 16.43 -17.12
CA ILE A 503 -14.79 15.18 -17.13
C ILE A 503 -14.09 15.07 -15.79
N GLY A 504 -14.27 13.94 -15.09
CA GLY A 504 -13.68 13.65 -13.79
C GLY A 504 -12.70 12.49 -13.84
N MET A 505 -11.75 12.49 -12.91
CA MET A 505 -10.72 11.48 -12.77
C MET A 505 -10.44 11.23 -11.28
N ASN A 506 -10.55 9.99 -10.83
CA ASN A 506 -9.93 9.61 -9.57
C ASN A 506 -8.42 9.55 -9.77
N VAL A 507 -7.65 10.19 -8.89
CA VAL A 507 -6.19 10.24 -8.97
C VAL A 507 -5.64 8.96 -8.33
N ALA A 508 -5.53 7.90 -9.13
CA ALA A 508 -5.22 6.56 -8.65
C ALA A 508 -6.08 6.18 -7.42
N ASN A 509 -5.49 5.61 -6.38
CA ASN A 509 -6.15 5.32 -5.11
C ASN A 509 -5.76 6.32 -4.02
N THR A 510 -5.47 7.58 -4.39
CA THR A 510 -5.01 8.59 -3.43
C THR A 510 -6.12 9.11 -2.50
N GLY A 511 -7.38 8.93 -2.89
CA GLY A 511 -8.52 9.61 -2.26
C GLY A 511 -8.73 11.03 -2.77
N LEU A 512 -7.99 11.43 -3.80
CA LEU A 512 -8.27 12.64 -4.57
C LEU A 512 -9.09 12.30 -5.82
N THR A 513 -10.09 13.12 -6.07
CA THR A 513 -10.76 13.22 -7.37
C THR A 513 -10.47 14.60 -7.92
N VAL A 514 -10.21 14.67 -9.22
CA VAL A 514 -10.17 15.93 -9.95
C VAL A 514 -11.25 15.95 -11.02
N ALA A 515 -11.73 17.13 -11.38
CA ALA A 515 -12.61 17.30 -12.52
C ALA A 515 -12.33 18.60 -13.26
N ILE A 516 -12.51 18.59 -14.57
CA ILE A 516 -12.39 19.75 -15.43
C ILE A 516 -13.74 20.05 -16.09
N SER A 517 -14.05 21.33 -16.21
CA SER A 517 -15.19 21.80 -17.00
C SER A 517 -14.99 21.49 -18.49
N VAL A 518 -16.05 21.10 -19.19
CA VAL A 518 -16.03 20.96 -20.66
C VAL A 518 -16.37 22.27 -21.36
N ASN A 519 -17.29 23.07 -20.78
CA ASN A 519 -17.72 24.32 -21.38
C ASN A 519 -16.70 25.44 -21.14
N PRO A 520 -16.06 26.00 -22.18
CA PRO A 520 -15.03 27.04 -22.03
C PRO A 520 -15.59 28.38 -21.50
N ALA A 521 -16.90 28.61 -21.57
CA ALA A 521 -17.54 29.78 -20.97
C ALA A 521 -17.61 29.69 -19.43
N ASN A 522 -17.38 28.51 -18.85
CA ASN A 522 -17.38 28.27 -17.41
C ASN A 522 -16.17 27.41 -17.02
N SER A 523 -14.97 27.94 -17.25
CA SER A 523 -13.71 27.25 -17.01
C SER A 523 -13.38 27.08 -15.54
N PHE A 524 -13.25 25.83 -15.09
CA PHE A 524 -12.78 25.48 -13.76
C PHE A 524 -12.05 24.14 -13.70
N TYR A 525 -11.27 23.99 -12.63
CA TYR A 525 -10.64 22.75 -12.19
C TYR A 525 -11.08 22.48 -10.75
N ASP A 526 -11.74 21.37 -10.52
CA ASP A 526 -12.23 20.94 -9.23
C ASP A 526 -11.31 19.89 -8.62
N ILE A 527 -11.06 20.00 -7.32
CA ILE A 527 -10.31 19.03 -6.53
C ILE A 527 -11.18 18.64 -5.34
N SER A 528 -11.61 17.38 -5.34
CA SER A 528 -12.31 16.78 -4.21
C SER A 528 -11.36 15.87 -3.42
N VAL A 529 -11.40 15.97 -2.10
CA VAL A 529 -10.67 15.12 -1.17
C VAL A 529 -11.68 14.24 -0.43
N ASP A 530 -11.58 12.93 -0.60
CA ASP A 530 -12.42 11.96 0.11
C ASP A 530 -12.24 12.14 1.63
N ARG A 531 -13.36 12.17 2.35
CA ARG A 531 -13.37 12.22 3.81
C ARG A 531 -13.16 10.81 4.38
N PRO A 532 -12.35 10.66 5.45
CA PRO A 532 -12.14 9.39 6.13
C PRO A 532 -13.43 8.79 6.70
#